data_AF-A0A9W8A7Y4-F1
#
_entry.id   AF-A0A9W8A7Y4-F1
#
_cell.length_a   1.000
_cell.length_b   1.000
_cell.length_c   1.000
_cell.angle_alpha   90.00
_cell.angle_beta   90.00
_cell.angle_gamma   90.00
#
_symmetry.space_group_name_H-M   'P 1'
#
loop_
_entity.id
_entity.type
_entity.pdbx_description
1 polymer ?
#
loop_
_entity_poly.entity_id
_entity_poly.type
_entity_poly.pdbx_seq_one_letter_code
_entity_poly.pdbx_strand_id
1 'polypeptide(L)'
;MESALFTNIRDTLDAHYDRRERLNKLSRDITQLGKKLIFHLLRITPSSRDRILAEAEKKHEEIRRLIGQLGPDLQGSDRYRYAGTVTGGLQEYIEALALWRFLEAGRLVTVAEVEARINGLEPPTSSTEIGAEKDAEDGVGASVAPPSQPLAVLPEDYVLGIADVAGELMRYAINSLAKGQRDEAIRVCDFFRQFYNEFSLIDVKLHKQMSKKVEVMKESLAKVENVQLQISEFPNSTRAPTFDFDAPVAAGE
;
A
#
# COMPACT_ATOMS: atom_id res chain seq x y z
N MET A 1 -37.35 -34.89 -7.06
CA MET A 1 -35.89 -34.93 -6.88
C MET A 1 -35.25 -33.65 -7.41
N GLU A 2 -35.63 -33.17 -8.60
CA GLU A 2 -35.08 -31.95 -9.24
C GLU A 2 -35.34 -30.65 -8.47
N SER A 3 -36.50 -30.48 -7.83
CA SER A 3 -36.81 -29.24 -7.08
C SER A 3 -35.86 -29.00 -5.91
N ALA A 4 -35.38 -30.04 -5.23
CA ALA A 4 -34.47 -29.88 -4.08
C ALA A 4 -33.05 -29.48 -4.54
N LEU A 5 -32.62 -29.93 -5.72
CA LEU A 5 -31.34 -29.56 -6.32
C LEU A 5 -31.30 -28.06 -6.65
N PHE A 6 -32.30 -27.56 -7.38
CA PHE A 6 -32.32 -26.14 -7.76
C PHE A 6 -32.54 -25.21 -6.58
N THR A 7 -33.30 -25.63 -5.55
CA THR A 7 -33.39 -24.89 -4.29
C THR A 7 -32.04 -24.79 -3.60
N ASN A 8 -31.29 -25.89 -3.47
CA ASN A 8 -29.96 -25.86 -2.86
C ASN A 8 -28.96 -24.99 -3.66
N ILE A 9 -29.01 -25.05 -4.99
CA ILE A 9 -28.18 -24.20 -5.86
C ILE A 9 -28.51 -22.72 -5.63
N ARG A 10 -29.80 -22.37 -5.62
CA ARG A 10 -30.25 -20.99 -5.36
C ARG A 10 -29.75 -20.51 -4.00
N ASP A 11 -29.97 -21.28 -2.94
CA ASP A 11 -29.59 -20.89 -1.58
C ASP A 11 -28.05 -20.73 -1.46
N THR A 12 -27.28 -21.54 -2.18
CA THR A 12 -25.81 -21.41 -2.28
C THR A 12 -25.38 -20.15 -3.01
N LEU A 13 -26.06 -19.81 -4.13
CA LEU A 13 -25.79 -18.59 -4.89
C LEU A 13 -26.14 -17.33 -4.08
N ASP A 14 -27.28 -17.34 -3.38
CA ASP A 14 -27.71 -16.22 -2.55
C ASP A 14 -26.68 -15.95 -1.44
N ALA A 15 -26.23 -17.00 -0.73
CA ALA A 15 -25.17 -16.87 0.28
C ALA A 15 -23.86 -16.33 -0.31
N HIS A 16 -23.49 -16.76 -1.53
CA HIS A 16 -22.31 -16.26 -2.23
C HIS A 16 -22.44 -14.76 -2.59
N TYR A 17 -23.61 -14.32 -3.07
CA TYR A 17 -23.84 -12.90 -3.41
C TYR A 17 -23.89 -12.01 -2.17
N ASP A 18 -24.53 -12.47 -1.09
CA ASP A 18 -24.57 -11.76 0.18
C ASP A 18 -23.17 -11.55 0.75
N ARG A 19 -22.32 -12.59 0.71
CA ARG A 19 -20.91 -12.49 1.10
C ARG A 19 -20.16 -11.47 0.23
N ARG A 20 -20.30 -11.57 -1.09
CA ARG A 20 -19.61 -10.66 -2.01
C ARG A 20 -20.01 -9.20 -1.78
N GLU A 21 -21.29 -8.95 -1.49
CA GLU A 21 -21.78 -7.60 -1.20
C GLU A 21 -21.21 -7.05 0.12
N ARG A 22 -21.13 -7.89 1.18
CA ARG A 22 -20.45 -7.50 2.43
C ARG A 22 -18.98 -7.14 2.18
N LEU A 23 -18.25 -7.99 1.47
CA LEU A 23 -16.84 -7.76 1.14
C LEU A 23 -16.63 -6.50 0.30
N ASN A 24 -17.51 -6.24 -0.66
CA ASN A 24 -17.45 -5.04 -1.51
C ASN A 24 -17.66 -3.75 -0.69
N LYS A 25 -18.63 -3.76 0.24
CA LYS A 25 -18.85 -2.63 1.16
C LYS A 25 -17.61 -2.35 2.02
N LEU A 26 -17.09 -3.38 2.68
CA LEU A 26 -15.88 -3.25 3.51
C LEU A 26 -14.68 -2.77 2.70
N SER A 27 -14.46 -3.34 1.51
CA SER A 27 -13.39 -2.94 0.59
C SER A 27 -13.46 -1.45 0.24
N ARG A 28 -14.65 -0.94 -0.10
CA ARG A 28 -14.87 0.49 -0.39
C ARG A 28 -14.59 1.39 0.81
N ASP A 29 -15.04 0.99 1.99
CA ASP A 29 -14.82 1.77 3.22
C ASP A 29 -13.33 1.81 3.58
N ILE A 30 -12.61 0.69 3.42
CA ILE A 30 -11.16 0.61 3.58
C ILE A 30 -10.47 1.54 2.57
N THR A 31 -10.84 1.50 1.29
CA THR A 31 -10.27 2.42 0.28
C THR A 31 -10.48 3.88 0.68
N GLN A 32 -11.68 4.26 1.13
CA GLN A 32 -11.96 5.64 1.52
C GLN A 32 -11.13 6.10 2.73
N LEU A 33 -10.99 5.23 3.73
CA LEU A 33 -10.18 5.53 4.91
C LEU A 33 -8.68 5.52 4.58
N GLY A 34 -8.20 4.62 3.70
CA GLY A 34 -6.84 4.60 3.18
C GLY A 34 -6.45 5.93 2.54
N LYS A 35 -7.31 6.46 1.65
CA LYS A 35 -7.14 7.81 1.08
C LYS A 35 -7.04 8.89 2.13
N LYS A 36 -7.94 8.88 3.11
CA LYS A 36 -7.93 9.85 4.22
C LYS A 36 -6.64 9.75 5.04
N LEU A 37 -6.10 8.56 5.23
CA LEU A 37 -4.82 8.32 5.89
C LEU A 37 -3.66 8.88 5.07
N ILE A 38 -3.60 8.61 3.76
CA ILE A 38 -2.60 9.17 2.84
C ILE A 38 -2.63 10.71 2.89
N PHE A 39 -3.79 11.33 2.68
CA PHE A 39 -3.92 12.79 2.71
C PHE A 39 -3.56 13.41 4.07
N HIS A 40 -3.72 12.65 5.16
CA HIS A 40 -3.32 13.07 6.49
C HIS A 40 -1.79 13.02 6.64
N LEU A 41 -1.14 11.95 6.17
CA LEU A 41 0.31 11.78 6.18
C LEU A 41 1.05 12.82 5.32
N LEU A 42 0.51 13.19 4.15
CA LEU A 42 1.11 14.21 3.28
C LEU A 42 1.19 15.62 3.90
N ARG A 43 0.49 15.85 5.03
CA ARG A 43 0.52 17.14 5.74
C ARG A 43 1.73 17.30 6.64
N ILE A 44 2.53 16.24 6.84
CA ILE A 44 3.70 16.28 7.73
C ILE A 44 4.61 17.46 7.43
N THR A 45 5.02 18.12 8.50
CA THR A 45 6.12 19.09 8.57
C THR A 45 7.03 18.70 9.75
N PRO A 46 8.27 19.20 9.81
CA PRO A 46 9.16 18.92 10.95
C PRO A 46 8.52 19.22 12.32
N SER A 47 7.69 20.26 12.40
CA SER A 47 7.02 20.67 13.65
C SER A 47 5.75 19.88 14.00
N SER A 48 5.13 19.21 13.02
CA SER A 48 3.83 18.53 13.20
C SER A 48 3.91 17.01 13.12
N ARG A 49 5.09 16.47 12.81
CA ARG A 49 5.37 15.06 12.56
C ARG A 49 4.78 14.13 13.62
N ASP A 50 5.17 14.28 14.88
CA ASP A 50 4.77 13.35 15.94
C ASP A 50 3.25 13.37 16.18
N ARG A 51 2.65 14.57 16.13
CA ARG A 51 1.20 14.73 16.25
C ARG A 51 0.47 14.05 15.09
N ILE A 52 0.92 14.26 13.86
CA ILE A 52 0.28 13.68 12.67
C ILE A 52 0.40 12.16 12.69
N LEU A 53 1.55 11.61 13.07
CA LEU A 53 1.75 10.16 13.20
C LEU A 53 0.86 9.57 14.31
N ALA A 54 0.73 10.23 15.46
CA ALA A 54 -0.18 9.79 16.52
C ALA A 54 -1.66 9.83 16.06
N GLU A 55 -2.06 10.85 15.29
CA GLU A 55 -3.39 10.92 14.69
C GLU A 55 -3.60 9.93 13.52
N ALA A 56 -2.52 9.51 12.87
CA ALA A 56 -2.52 8.48 11.83
C ALA A 56 -2.79 7.10 12.45
N GLU A 57 -2.23 6.82 13.64
CA GLU A 57 -2.44 5.57 14.38
C GLU A 57 -3.91 5.34 14.72
N LYS A 58 -4.63 6.41 15.11
CA LYS A 58 -6.08 6.32 15.34
C LYS A 58 -6.87 5.95 14.08
N LYS A 59 -6.46 6.46 12.91
CA LYS A 59 -7.11 6.14 11.62
C LYS A 59 -6.74 4.73 11.17
N HIS A 60 -5.50 4.32 11.38
CA HIS A 60 -5.02 2.96 11.16
C HIS A 60 -5.85 1.94 11.94
N GLU A 61 -6.12 2.18 13.22
CA GLU A 61 -6.96 1.31 14.05
C GLU A 61 -8.39 1.14 13.50
N GLU A 62 -8.98 2.21 12.93
CA GLU A 62 -10.28 2.13 12.28
C GLU A 62 -10.24 1.23 11.03
N ILE A 63 -9.23 1.39 10.18
CA ILE A 63 -9.02 0.55 8.99
C ILE A 63 -8.77 -0.91 9.39
N ARG A 64 -7.91 -1.13 10.39
CA ARG A 64 -7.59 -2.46 10.94
C ARG A 64 -8.85 -3.18 11.39
N ARG A 65 -9.77 -2.48 12.06
CA ARG A 65 -11.06 -3.05 12.48
C ARG A 65 -11.92 -3.49 11.29
N LEU A 66 -11.93 -2.74 10.19
CA LEU A 66 -12.65 -3.13 8.97
C LEU A 66 -12.00 -4.33 8.28
N ILE A 67 -10.65 -4.36 8.23
CA ILE A 67 -9.93 -5.51 7.68
C ILE A 67 -10.17 -6.76 8.51
N GLY A 68 -10.24 -6.64 9.85
CA GLY A 68 -10.62 -7.74 10.73
C GLY A 68 -12.02 -8.31 10.45
N GLN A 69 -12.94 -7.49 9.92
CA GLN A 69 -14.28 -7.95 9.49
C GLN A 69 -14.25 -8.70 8.15
N LEU A 70 -13.20 -8.56 7.33
CA LEU A 70 -13.02 -9.35 6.12
C LEU A 70 -12.66 -10.81 6.45
N GLY A 71 -11.91 -11.02 7.55
CA GLY A 71 -11.33 -12.31 7.93
C GLY A 71 -12.31 -13.49 7.84
N PRO A 72 -13.48 -13.46 8.47
CA PRO A 72 -14.45 -14.56 8.43
C PRO A 72 -14.94 -14.93 7.03
N ASP A 73 -15.04 -13.95 6.12
CA ASP A 73 -15.54 -14.14 4.76
C ASP A 73 -14.41 -14.48 3.75
N LEU A 74 -13.14 -14.49 4.17
CA LEU A 74 -11.95 -14.77 3.36
C LEU A 74 -11.16 -16.01 3.81
N GLN A 75 -11.76 -16.93 4.56
CA GLN A 75 -11.07 -18.15 5.01
C GLN A 75 -10.91 -19.18 3.88
N GLY A 76 -9.82 -19.96 3.93
CA GLY A 76 -9.55 -21.04 2.98
C GLY A 76 -9.56 -20.58 1.51
N SER A 77 -10.27 -21.31 0.65
CA SER A 77 -10.34 -21.00 -0.80
C SER A 77 -11.09 -19.70 -1.12
N ASP A 78 -11.91 -19.20 -0.20
CA ASP A 78 -12.69 -17.99 -0.43
C ASP A 78 -11.81 -16.74 -0.53
N ARG A 79 -10.60 -16.79 0.06
CA ARG A 79 -9.55 -15.78 -0.15
C ARG A 79 -9.28 -15.51 -1.62
N TYR A 80 -9.05 -16.57 -2.41
CA TYR A 80 -8.77 -16.45 -3.84
C TYR A 80 -10.03 -16.15 -4.65
N ARG A 81 -11.17 -16.74 -4.25
CA ARG A 81 -12.47 -16.50 -4.91
C ARG A 81 -12.88 -15.02 -4.86
N TYR A 82 -12.68 -14.37 -3.72
CA TYR A 82 -13.08 -12.99 -3.50
C TYR A 82 -11.93 -11.98 -3.55
N ALA A 83 -10.71 -12.40 -3.89
CA ALA A 83 -9.54 -11.53 -4.01
C ALA A 83 -9.85 -10.27 -4.83
N GLY A 84 -10.45 -10.43 -6.02
CA GLY A 84 -10.82 -9.31 -6.89
C GLY A 84 -11.85 -8.33 -6.30
N THR A 85 -12.57 -8.70 -5.23
CA THR A 85 -13.52 -7.83 -4.53
C THR A 85 -12.83 -6.94 -3.49
N VAL A 86 -11.79 -7.46 -2.83
CA VAL A 86 -11.11 -6.80 -1.70
C VAL A 86 -9.77 -6.17 -2.07
N THR A 87 -9.18 -6.61 -3.19
CA THR A 87 -7.87 -6.18 -3.71
C THR A 87 -7.68 -4.66 -3.72
N GLY A 88 -8.69 -3.90 -4.18
CA GLY A 88 -8.60 -2.44 -4.24
C GLY A 88 -8.54 -1.76 -2.86
N GLY A 89 -9.24 -2.30 -1.86
CA GLY A 89 -9.15 -1.81 -0.48
C GLY A 89 -7.78 -2.11 0.14
N LEU A 90 -7.30 -3.35 -0.06
CA LEU A 90 -6.00 -3.77 0.48
C LEU A 90 -4.83 -3.01 -0.15
N GLN A 91 -4.83 -2.83 -1.48
CA GLN A 91 -3.79 -2.07 -2.20
C GLN A 91 -3.68 -0.63 -1.71
N GLU A 92 -4.81 0.09 -1.60
CA GLU A 92 -4.83 1.47 -1.10
C GLU A 92 -4.31 1.57 0.35
N TYR A 93 -4.61 0.56 1.17
CA TYR A 93 -4.11 0.54 2.53
C TYR A 93 -2.61 0.22 2.61
N ILE A 94 -2.11 -0.66 1.74
CA ILE A 94 -0.68 -0.97 1.59
C ILE A 94 0.07 0.28 1.13
N GLU A 95 -0.47 1.04 0.18
CA GLU A 95 0.05 2.33 -0.25
C GLU A 95 0.17 3.30 0.93
N ALA A 96 -0.87 3.41 1.76
CA ALA A 96 -0.86 4.26 2.95
C ALA A 96 0.22 3.85 3.96
N LEU A 97 0.39 2.54 4.20
CA LEU A 97 1.44 2.01 5.09
C LEU A 97 2.84 2.21 4.51
N ALA A 98 3.01 2.10 3.19
CA ALA A 98 4.28 2.33 2.53
C ALA A 98 4.71 3.80 2.67
N LEU A 99 3.80 4.74 2.41
CA LEU A 99 4.05 6.17 2.62
C LEU A 99 4.38 6.45 4.08
N TRP A 100 3.62 5.87 5.03
CA TRP A 100 3.91 6.01 6.45
C TRP A 100 5.32 5.55 6.79
N ARG A 101 5.70 4.32 6.43
CA ARG A 101 7.01 3.77 6.79
C ARG A 101 8.16 4.54 6.16
N PHE A 102 7.97 5.07 4.95
CA PHE A 102 8.92 6.01 4.37
C PHE A 102 9.05 7.28 5.22
N LEU A 103 7.93 7.90 5.61
CA LEU A 103 7.95 9.13 6.41
C LEU A 103 8.61 8.90 7.78
N GLU A 104 8.35 7.76 8.41
CA GLU A 104 8.85 7.39 9.73
C GLU A 104 10.34 6.97 9.71
N ALA A 105 10.71 6.05 8.83
CA ALA A 105 11.99 5.34 8.86
C ALA A 105 12.84 5.50 7.58
N GLY A 106 12.34 6.17 6.55
CA GLY A 106 13.07 6.39 5.29
C GLY A 106 13.26 5.13 4.44
N ARG A 107 12.40 4.11 4.62
CA ARG A 107 12.42 2.86 3.86
C ARG A 107 11.02 2.36 3.53
N LEU A 108 10.92 1.40 2.61
CA LEU A 108 9.67 0.71 2.32
C LEU A 108 9.21 -0.17 3.50
N VAL A 109 7.90 -0.32 3.60
CA VAL A 109 7.25 -1.32 4.45
C VAL A 109 7.49 -2.70 3.84
N THR A 110 7.71 -3.73 4.67
CA THR A 110 7.82 -5.13 4.23
C THR A 110 6.46 -5.84 4.30
N VAL A 111 6.29 -6.95 3.58
CA VAL A 111 5.06 -7.78 3.65
C VAL A 111 4.74 -8.17 5.10
N ALA A 112 5.74 -8.61 5.86
CA ALA A 112 5.56 -9.02 7.25
C ALA A 112 5.13 -7.86 8.17
N GLU A 113 5.62 -6.64 7.92
CA GLU A 113 5.16 -5.44 8.65
C GLU A 113 3.71 -5.06 8.28
N VAL A 114 3.33 -5.21 7.01
CA VAL A 114 1.93 -5.01 6.57
C VAL A 114 1.02 -6.04 7.24
N GLU A 115 1.39 -7.32 7.21
CA GLU A 115 0.63 -8.39 7.84
C GLU A 115 0.53 -8.20 9.35
N ALA A 116 1.61 -7.77 10.03
CA ALA A 116 1.57 -7.45 11.45
C ALA A 116 0.57 -6.33 11.75
N ARG A 117 0.64 -5.22 10.98
CA ARG A 117 -0.30 -4.09 11.08
C ARG A 117 -1.75 -4.49 10.84
N ILE A 118 -2.01 -5.33 9.84
CA ILE A 118 -3.35 -5.83 9.51
C ILE A 118 -3.91 -6.70 10.64
N ASN A 119 -3.08 -7.56 11.21
CA ASN A 119 -3.50 -8.54 12.20
C ASN A 119 -3.40 -8.03 13.65
N GLY A 120 -2.92 -6.80 13.87
CA GLY A 120 -2.70 -6.24 15.20
C GLY A 120 -1.60 -6.96 15.99
N LEU A 121 -0.59 -7.45 15.29
CA LEU A 121 0.57 -8.11 15.87
C LEU A 121 1.70 -7.10 16.05
N GLU A 122 2.59 -7.37 17.00
CA GLU A 122 3.84 -6.62 17.14
C GLU A 122 4.65 -6.72 15.83
N PRO A 123 5.22 -5.61 15.33
CA PRO A 123 6.00 -5.63 14.11
C PRO A 123 7.23 -6.54 14.29
N PRO A 124 7.59 -7.33 13.26
CA PRO A 124 8.79 -8.15 13.33
C PRO A 124 10.01 -7.24 13.54
N THR A 125 10.79 -7.52 14.59
CA THR A 125 12.06 -6.82 14.83
C THR A 125 12.99 -7.08 13.65
N SER A 126 13.70 -6.03 13.20
CA SER A 126 14.40 -5.93 11.91
C SER A 126 15.65 -6.81 11.74
N SER A 127 15.65 -8.01 12.31
CA SER A 127 16.75 -8.95 12.29
C SER A 127 16.20 -10.37 12.28
N THR A 128 15.55 -10.77 11.19
CA THR A 128 15.49 -12.18 10.85
C THR A 128 15.57 -12.30 9.34
N GLU A 129 16.71 -12.83 8.92
CA GLU A 129 17.02 -13.22 7.57
C GLU A 129 15.94 -14.16 7.01
N ILE A 130 15.74 -14.06 5.71
CA ILE A 130 14.91 -14.94 4.91
C ILE A 130 15.55 -16.34 4.96
N GLY A 131 14.84 -17.31 5.55
CA GLY A 131 15.18 -18.73 5.40
C GLY A 131 14.90 -19.58 6.63
N ALA A 132 13.77 -20.27 6.64
CA ALA A 132 13.65 -21.65 7.09
C ALA A 132 12.20 -22.11 6.89
N GLU A 133 11.97 -22.89 5.85
CA GLU A 133 10.87 -23.85 5.82
C GLU A 133 11.04 -24.77 7.04
N LYS A 134 9.99 -24.90 7.85
CA LYS A 134 9.90 -25.96 8.84
C LYS A 134 8.68 -26.80 8.51
N ASP A 135 8.97 -28.04 8.14
CA ASP A 135 8.03 -29.13 7.99
C ASP A 135 7.16 -29.25 9.25
N ALA A 136 5.85 -29.33 9.04
CA ALA A 136 4.87 -29.57 10.09
C ALA A 136 4.52 -31.06 10.10
N GLU A 137 4.89 -31.75 11.18
CA GLU A 137 4.36 -33.07 11.53
C GLU A 137 3.05 -32.94 12.34
N ASP A 138 2.14 -33.86 12.05
CA ASP A 138 0.79 -34.00 12.59
C ASP A 138 0.73 -34.21 14.11
N GLY A 139 -0.25 -33.56 14.74
CA GLY A 139 -0.65 -33.81 16.13
C GLY A 139 -2.10 -33.39 16.38
N VAL A 140 -3.00 -34.37 16.42
CA VAL A 140 -4.44 -34.22 16.63
C VAL A 140 -4.77 -33.93 18.10
N GLY A 141 -5.62 -32.94 18.37
CA GLY A 141 -6.45 -32.93 19.58
C GLY A 141 -6.82 -31.55 20.15
N ALA A 142 -8.03 -31.08 19.81
CA ALA A 142 -9.04 -30.49 20.71
C ALA A 142 -9.90 -29.44 19.98
N SER A 143 -11.21 -29.68 19.97
CA SER A 143 -12.24 -28.79 19.42
C SER A 143 -12.33 -27.51 20.25
N VAL A 144 -11.58 -26.51 19.81
CA VAL A 144 -11.82 -25.09 20.08
C VAL A 144 -12.02 -24.48 18.69
N ALA A 145 -13.04 -23.65 18.49
CA ALA A 145 -13.23 -22.95 17.21
C ALA A 145 -11.88 -22.38 16.76
N PRO A 146 -11.41 -22.66 15.52
CA PRO A 146 -10.06 -22.31 15.12
C PRO A 146 -9.87 -20.81 15.30
N PRO A 147 -8.75 -20.35 15.92
CA PRO A 147 -8.43 -18.93 15.92
C PRO A 147 -8.46 -18.48 14.46
N SER A 148 -9.21 -17.42 14.18
CA SER A 148 -9.31 -16.82 12.85
C SER A 148 -7.89 -16.73 12.28
N GLN A 149 -7.61 -17.45 11.19
CA GLN A 149 -6.25 -17.42 10.63
C GLN A 149 -5.90 -15.96 10.31
N PRO A 150 -4.66 -15.52 10.61
CA PRO A 150 -4.25 -14.17 10.30
C PRO A 150 -4.45 -13.93 8.80
N LEU A 151 -4.97 -12.75 8.47
CA LEU A 151 -5.13 -12.35 7.09
C LEU A 151 -3.73 -12.10 6.52
N ALA A 152 -3.23 -13.06 5.75
CA ALA A 152 -2.03 -12.86 4.95
C ALA A 152 -2.29 -11.79 3.87
N VAL A 153 -1.24 -11.23 3.28
CA VAL A 153 -1.34 -10.32 2.13
C VAL A 153 -1.02 -11.09 0.85
N LEU A 154 -1.82 -10.93 -0.20
CA LEU A 154 -1.48 -11.54 -1.50
C LEU A 154 -0.28 -10.81 -2.11
N PRO A 155 0.70 -11.51 -2.70
CA PRO A 155 1.85 -10.87 -3.33
C PRO A 155 1.44 -9.82 -4.37
N GLU A 156 0.37 -10.06 -5.11
CA GLU A 156 -0.17 -9.13 -6.10
C GLU A 156 -0.68 -7.83 -5.46
N ASP A 157 -1.41 -7.93 -4.35
CA ASP A 157 -1.91 -6.76 -3.62
C ASP A 157 -0.77 -5.93 -3.03
N TYR A 158 0.25 -6.61 -2.51
CA TYR A 158 1.45 -5.95 -2.01
C TYR A 158 2.17 -5.18 -3.11
N VAL A 159 2.56 -5.86 -4.20
CA VAL A 159 3.37 -5.22 -5.25
C VAL A 159 2.59 -4.07 -5.91
N LEU A 160 1.29 -4.23 -6.15
CA LEU A 160 0.48 -3.17 -6.75
C LEU A 160 0.27 -1.98 -5.81
N GLY A 161 0.03 -2.22 -4.51
CA GLY A 161 -0.05 -1.14 -3.51
C GLY A 161 1.27 -0.40 -3.32
N ILE A 162 2.40 -1.13 -3.32
CA ILE A 162 3.73 -0.52 -3.32
C ILE A 162 3.95 0.31 -4.58
N ALA A 163 3.50 -0.15 -5.75
CA ALA A 163 3.67 0.62 -6.99
C ALA A 163 2.96 1.99 -6.95
N ASP A 164 1.80 2.07 -6.30
CA ASP A 164 1.03 3.31 -6.19
C ASP A 164 1.66 4.37 -5.27
N VAL A 165 2.49 3.95 -4.31
CA VAL A 165 3.19 4.89 -3.41
C VAL A 165 4.07 5.89 -4.17
N ALA A 166 4.52 5.54 -5.37
CA ALA A 166 5.29 6.41 -6.26
C ALA A 166 4.62 7.77 -6.50
N GLY A 167 3.31 7.77 -6.75
CA GLY A 167 2.56 9.00 -6.96
C GLY A 167 2.50 9.86 -5.70
N GLU A 168 2.41 9.25 -4.54
CA GLU A 168 2.35 9.93 -3.24
C GLU A 168 3.72 10.44 -2.78
N LEU A 169 4.82 9.72 -3.08
CA LEU A 169 6.19 10.20 -2.89
C LEU A 169 6.44 11.46 -3.73
N MET A 170 6.03 11.45 -5.01
CA MET A 170 6.11 12.65 -5.86
C MET A 170 5.32 13.81 -5.28
N ARG A 171 4.06 13.59 -4.89
CA ARG A 171 3.23 14.62 -4.26
C ARG A 171 3.88 15.17 -3.01
N TYR A 172 4.45 14.30 -2.17
CA TYR A 172 5.16 14.70 -0.98
C TYR A 172 6.39 15.56 -1.30
N ALA A 173 7.23 15.16 -2.25
CA ALA A 173 8.40 15.92 -2.67
C ALA A 173 8.05 17.34 -3.16
N ILE A 174 7.04 17.45 -4.04
CA ILE A 174 6.58 18.74 -4.58
C ILE A 174 6.01 19.62 -3.45
N ASN A 175 5.22 19.04 -2.54
CA ASN A 175 4.65 19.77 -1.41
C ASN A 175 5.73 20.24 -0.41
N SER A 176 6.75 19.42 -0.16
CA SER A 176 7.88 19.78 0.68
C SER A 176 8.65 20.96 0.08
N LEU A 177 8.91 20.92 -1.23
CA LEU A 177 9.55 22.03 -1.92
C LEU A 177 8.72 23.32 -1.89
N ALA A 178 7.40 23.23 -2.12
CA ALA A 178 6.51 24.39 -2.04
C ALA A 178 6.50 25.05 -0.66
N LYS A 179 6.79 24.28 0.40
CA LYS A 179 6.96 24.76 1.78
C LYS A 179 8.40 25.24 2.09
N GLY A 180 9.30 25.23 1.11
CA GLY A 180 10.72 25.59 1.29
C GLY A 180 11.58 24.50 1.94
N GLN A 181 11.07 23.28 2.10
CA GLN A 181 11.76 22.15 2.72
C GLN A 181 12.62 21.41 1.69
N ARG A 182 13.72 22.03 1.27
CA ARG A 182 14.58 21.53 0.19
C ARG A 182 15.28 20.21 0.53
N ASP A 183 15.81 20.09 1.75
CA ASP A 183 16.51 18.88 2.19
C ASP A 183 15.57 17.67 2.17
N GLU A 184 14.30 17.88 2.55
CA GLU A 184 13.29 16.84 2.51
C GLU A 184 12.95 16.44 1.06
N ALA A 185 12.83 17.41 0.14
CA ALA A 185 12.61 17.11 -1.27
C ALA A 185 13.77 16.30 -1.89
N ILE A 186 15.02 16.62 -1.53
CA ILE A 186 16.21 15.87 -1.97
C ILE A 186 16.17 14.44 -1.39
N ARG A 187 15.90 14.30 -0.09
CA ARG A 187 15.77 13.00 0.58
C ARG A 187 14.74 12.09 -0.10
N VAL A 188 13.59 12.65 -0.47
CA VAL A 188 12.54 11.92 -1.17
C VAL A 188 12.99 11.53 -2.58
N CYS A 189 13.67 12.42 -3.30
CA CYS A 189 14.18 12.13 -4.64
C CYS A 189 15.18 10.96 -4.63
N ASP A 190 16.14 10.98 -3.71
CA ASP A 190 17.16 9.93 -3.62
C ASP A 190 16.55 8.57 -3.26
N PHE A 191 15.61 8.56 -2.30
CA PHE A 191 14.83 7.36 -1.98
C PHE A 191 14.01 6.88 -3.18
N PHE A 192 13.33 7.78 -3.90
CA PHE A 192 12.48 7.41 -5.02
C PHE A 192 13.30 6.85 -6.19
N ARG A 193 14.51 7.37 -6.43
CA ARG A 193 15.45 6.81 -7.41
C ARG A 193 15.85 5.38 -7.04
N GLN A 194 16.20 5.13 -5.78
CA GLN A 194 16.50 3.78 -5.31
C GLN A 194 15.28 2.85 -5.46
N PHE A 195 14.12 3.31 -5.03
CA PHE A 195 12.87 2.56 -5.14
C PHE A 195 12.55 2.18 -6.59
N TYR A 196 12.65 3.12 -7.53
CA TYR A 196 12.42 2.83 -8.95
C TYR A 196 13.41 1.79 -9.49
N ASN A 197 14.69 1.92 -9.17
CA ASN A 197 15.72 0.98 -9.62
C ASN A 197 15.42 -0.44 -9.14
N GLU A 198 15.08 -0.61 -7.86
CA GLU A 198 14.72 -1.92 -7.29
C GLU A 198 13.40 -2.46 -7.85
N PHE A 199 12.36 -1.62 -7.95
CA PHE A 199 11.05 -2.02 -8.44
C PHE A 199 11.07 -2.41 -9.92
N SER A 200 11.91 -1.76 -10.73
CA SER A 200 12.07 -2.03 -12.16
C SER A 200 12.67 -3.41 -12.47
N LEU A 201 13.23 -4.10 -11.47
CA LEU A 201 13.73 -5.47 -11.61
C LEU A 201 12.60 -6.51 -11.70
N ILE A 202 11.38 -6.15 -11.28
CA ILE A 202 10.22 -7.03 -11.37
C ILE A 202 9.81 -7.18 -12.84
N ASP A 203 9.67 -8.44 -13.30
CA ASP A 203 9.19 -8.68 -14.66
C ASP A 203 7.75 -8.17 -14.82
N VAL A 204 7.59 -7.13 -15.65
CA VAL A 204 6.32 -6.48 -15.95
C VAL A 204 5.29 -7.42 -16.58
N LYS A 205 5.70 -8.59 -17.09
CA LYS A 205 4.79 -9.60 -17.66
C LYS A 205 4.07 -10.42 -16.59
N LEU A 206 4.50 -10.36 -15.33
CA LEU A 206 3.89 -11.10 -14.23
C LEU A 206 2.47 -10.63 -13.92
N HIS A 207 2.16 -9.35 -14.17
CA HIS A 207 0.83 -8.81 -13.93
C HIS A 207 0.44 -7.77 -14.98
N LYS A 208 -0.79 -7.85 -15.49
CA LYS A 208 -1.31 -7.01 -16.59
C LYS A 208 -1.23 -5.50 -16.34
N GLN A 209 -1.23 -5.07 -15.07
CA GLN A 209 -1.13 -3.65 -14.71
C GLN A 209 0.32 -3.16 -14.54
N MET A 210 1.29 -4.07 -14.43
CA MET A 210 2.64 -3.73 -14.00
C MET A 210 3.35 -2.79 -14.96
N SER A 211 3.26 -3.06 -16.27
CA SER A 211 3.86 -2.20 -17.30
C SER A 211 3.41 -0.74 -17.16
N LYS A 212 2.11 -0.51 -16.97
CA LYS A 212 1.56 0.83 -16.79
C LYS A 212 2.00 1.47 -15.47
N LYS A 213 2.09 0.68 -14.39
CA LYS A 213 2.55 1.18 -13.08
C LYS A 213 4.01 1.63 -13.14
N VAL A 214 4.89 0.83 -13.75
CA VAL A 214 6.31 1.18 -13.93
C VAL A 214 6.49 2.41 -14.80
N GLU A 215 5.68 2.56 -15.86
CA GLU A 215 5.69 3.75 -16.72
C GLU A 215 5.30 5.01 -15.93
N VAL A 216 4.17 4.97 -15.20
CA VAL A 216 3.72 6.09 -14.35
C VAL A 216 4.73 6.39 -13.24
N MET A 217 5.38 5.37 -12.68
CA MET A 217 6.44 5.53 -11.68
C MET A 217 7.65 6.27 -12.27
N LYS A 218 8.07 5.91 -13.48
CA LYS A 218 9.16 6.59 -14.21
C LYS A 218 8.82 8.06 -14.48
N GLU A 219 7.62 8.35 -14.95
CA GLU A 219 7.14 9.73 -15.14
C GLU A 219 7.12 10.52 -13.83
N SER A 220 6.68 9.88 -12.75
CA SER A 220 6.63 10.50 -11.42
C SER A 220 8.04 10.80 -10.90
N LEU A 221 8.99 9.88 -11.11
CA LEU A 221 10.40 10.10 -10.76
C LEU A 221 10.98 11.28 -11.55
N ALA A 222 10.78 11.34 -12.87
CA ALA A 222 11.27 12.44 -13.69
C ALA A 222 10.78 13.82 -13.20
N LYS A 223 9.54 13.90 -12.72
CA LYS A 223 8.99 15.13 -12.13
C LYS A 223 9.70 15.53 -10.83
N VAL A 224 10.08 14.57 -10.00
CA VAL A 224 10.83 14.82 -8.76
C VAL A 224 12.30 15.13 -9.04
N GLU A 225 12.90 14.55 -10.07
CA GLU A 225 14.27 14.87 -10.48
C GLU A 225 14.37 16.28 -11.05
N ASN A 226 13.37 16.71 -11.84
CA ASN A 226 13.28 18.10 -12.30
C ASN A 226 13.17 19.10 -11.14
N VAL A 227 12.44 18.74 -10.08
CA VAL A 227 12.41 19.49 -8.81
C VAL A 227 13.83 19.64 -8.23
N GLN A 228 14.58 18.54 -8.16
CA GLN A 228 15.94 18.54 -7.60
C GLN A 228 16.91 19.40 -8.44
N LEU A 229 16.83 19.32 -9.77
CA LEU A 229 17.64 20.15 -10.68
C LEU A 229 17.41 21.64 -10.44
N GLN A 230 16.15 22.06 -10.31
CA GLN A 230 15.83 23.47 -10.04
C GLN A 230 16.38 23.97 -8.70
N ILE A 231 16.42 23.12 -7.67
CA ILE A 231 17.05 23.45 -6.38
C ILE A 231 18.55 23.69 -6.58
N SER A 232 19.21 22.86 -7.40
CA SER A 232 20.64 22.96 -7.69
C SER A 232 20.98 24.17 -8.57
N GLU A 233 20.17 24.48 -9.58
CA GLU A 233 20.38 25.61 -10.49
C GLU A 233 20.16 26.97 -9.79
N PHE A 234 19.22 27.01 -8.83
CA PHE A 234 18.83 28.24 -8.15
C PHE A 234 18.93 28.14 -6.62
N PRO A 235 20.14 27.97 -6.05
CA PRO A 235 20.32 27.72 -4.61
C PRO A 235 19.81 28.88 -3.73
N ASN A 236 19.79 30.10 -4.25
CA ASN A 236 19.35 31.29 -3.51
C ASN A 236 17.93 31.78 -3.89
N SER A 237 17.22 31.09 -4.79
CA SER A 237 15.88 31.53 -5.22
C SER A 237 14.83 31.24 -4.15
N THR A 238 14.13 32.28 -3.70
CA THR A 238 12.94 32.18 -2.85
C THR A 238 11.65 31.96 -3.65
N ARG A 239 11.73 31.96 -4.98
CA ARG A 239 10.58 31.77 -5.86
C ARG A 239 10.21 30.29 -5.89
N ALA A 240 8.95 29.97 -5.61
CA ALA A 240 8.42 28.64 -5.84
C ALA A 240 8.63 28.30 -7.33
N PRO A 241 9.26 27.16 -7.66
CA PRO A 241 9.48 26.80 -9.05
C PRO A 241 8.15 26.69 -9.80
N THR A 242 8.15 27.21 -11.02
CA THR A 242 7.05 27.02 -11.97
C THR A 242 7.27 25.69 -12.67
N PHE A 243 6.42 24.72 -12.40
CA PHE A 243 6.49 23.42 -13.02
C PHE A 243 5.69 23.42 -14.31
N ASP A 244 6.38 23.29 -15.44
CA ASP A 244 5.77 22.86 -16.68
C ASP A 244 6.01 21.35 -16.82
N PHE A 245 5.04 20.56 -16.36
CA PHE A 245 5.15 19.10 -16.37
C PHE A 245 4.98 18.49 -17.77
N ASP A 246 4.59 19.31 -18.76
CA ASP A 246 4.41 18.91 -20.16
C ASP A 246 5.61 19.36 -21.03
N ALA A 247 6.57 20.08 -20.45
CA ALA A 247 7.79 20.46 -21.14
C ALA A 247 8.61 19.19 -21.50
N PRO A 248 9.03 19.03 -22.76
CA PRO A 248 9.83 17.88 -23.16
C PRO A 248 11.12 17.86 -22.35
N VAL A 249 11.43 16.70 -21.74
CA VAL A 249 12.71 16.47 -21.06
C VAL A 249 13.80 16.73 -22.09
N ALA A 250 14.62 17.76 -21.86
CA ALA A 250 15.71 18.08 -22.75
C ALA A 250 16.63 16.85 -22.82
N ALA A 251 16.71 16.24 -24.01
CA ALA A 251 17.67 15.18 -24.28
C ALA A 251 19.06 15.81 -24.16
N GLY A 252 19.76 15.54 -23.05
CA GLY A 252 21.16 15.91 -22.89
C GLY A 252 22.02 15.13 -23.89
N GLU A 253 22.90 15.87 -24.56
CA GLU A 253 23.93 15.38 -25.49
C GLU A 253 24.95 14.44 -24.84
#